data_AF-A0A3Q7G3N9-F1
#
_entry.id   AF-A0A3Q7G3N9-F1
#
_cell.length_a   1.000
_cell.length_b   1.000
_cell.length_c   1.000
_cell.angle_alpha   90.00
_cell.angle_beta   90.00
_cell.angle_gamma   90.00
#
_symmetry.space_group_name_H-M   'P 1'
#
loop_
_entity.id
_entity.type
_entity.pdbx_description
1 polymer ?
#
loop_
_entity_poly.entity_id
_entity_poly.type
_entity_poly.pdbx_seq_one_letter_code
_entity_poly.pdbx_strand_id
1 'polypeptide(L)'
;GILCNQRINQDLTVEYHNDNGAMVPVCVHTVLISTQHDEIVTNDEITRDHKERVIKNVIPEKYLDEKTIFHLNPSGRFVISGPNGDAGLTNF
;
A
#
# COMPACT_ATOMS: atom_id res chain seq x y z
N GLY A 1 -10.39 15.95 -1.01
CA GLY A 1 -9.14 15.41 -0.46
C GLY A 1 -9.47 14.10 0.19
N ILE A 2 -8.69 13.04 -0.08
CA ILE A 2 -8.94 11.69 0.45
C ILE A 2 -8.97 11.80 1.98
N LEU A 3 -10.15 11.69 2.57
CA LEU A 3 -10.38 11.79 4.02
C LEU A 3 -9.84 10.51 4.67
N CYS A 4 -8.55 10.52 4.99
CA CYS A 4 -7.86 9.41 5.61
C CYS A 4 -7.99 9.51 7.13
N ASN A 5 -9.12 9.04 7.69
CA ASN A 5 -9.27 8.85 9.14
C ASN A 5 -9.73 7.43 9.49
N GLN A 6 -9.53 6.47 8.58
CA GLN A 6 -9.86 5.06 8.78
C GLN A 6 -8.77 4.15 8.17
N ARG A 7 -8.62 2.97 8.78
CA ARG A 7 -7.54 1.97 8.67
C ARG A 7 -6.84 1.92 7.30
N ILE A 8 -5.52 2.04 7.32
CA ILE A 8 -4.64 1.85 6.16
C ILE A 8 -3.86 0.55 6.36
N ASN A 9 -3.85 -0.32 5.35
CA ASN A 9 -2.97 -1.49 5.32
C ASN A 9 -1.93 -1.31 4.20
N GLN A 10 -0.65 -1.42 4.56
CA GLN A 10 0.48 -1.29 3.64
C GLN A 10 1.42 -2.48 3.84
N ASP A 11 1.59 -3.28 2.79
CA ASP A 11 2.55 -4.38 2.77
C ASP A 11 3.55 -4.16 1.65
N LEU A 12 4.82 -4.45 1.93
CA LEU A 12 5.92 -4.20 1.01
C LEU A 12 6.90 -5.37 1.01
N THR A 13 7.12 -5.93 -0.17
CA THR A 13 8.06 -7.03 -0.40
C THR A 13 9.31 -6.46 -1.05
N VAL A 14 10.44 -6.57 -0.37
CA VAL A 14 11.76 -6.12 -0.87
C VAL A 14 12.62 -7.34 -1.15
N GLU A 15 13.30 -7.33 -2.30
CA GLU A 15 14.31 -8.31 -2.63
C GLU A 15 15.65 -7.90 -1.98
N TYR A 16 16.29 -8.85 -1.30
CA TYR A 16 17.58 -8.63 -0.65
C TYR A 16 18.64 -9.56 -1.22
N HIS A 17 19.85 -9.04 -1.35
CA HIS A 17 21.05 -9.80 -1.63
C HIS A 17 21.88 -9.95 -0.35
N ASN A 18 22.42 -11.15 -0.13
CA ASN A 18 23.32 -11.40 0.99
C ASN A 18 24.76 -11.14 0.55
N ASP A 19 25.35 -10.07 1.07
CA ASP A 19 26.75 -9.72 0.88
C ASP A 19 27.53 -10.02 2.17
N ASN A 20 28.22 -11.15 2.21
CA ASN A 20 29.05 -11.59 3.35
C ASN A 20 28.34 -11.54 4.73
N GLY A 21 27.05 -11.86 4.78
CA GLY A 21 26.23 -11.83 6.00
C GLY A 21 25.45 -10.52 6.21
N ALA A 22 25.66 -9.50 5.37
CA ALA A 22 24.85 -8.29 5.36
C ALA A 22 23.71 -8.42 4.33
N MET A 23 22.48 -8.05 4.73
CA MET A 23 21.33 -8.01 3.83
C MET A 23 21.26 -6.64 3.15
N VAL A 24 21.54 -6.59 1.85
CA VAL A 24 21.51 -5.38 1.03
C VAL A 24 20.24 -5.37 0.18
N PRO A 25 19.36 -4.36 0.31
CA PRO A 25 18.15 -4.27 -0.51
C PRO A 25 18.52 -4.01 -1.97
N VAL A 26 17.98 -4.82 -2.86
CA VAL A 26 18.24 -4.77 -4.31
C VAL A 26 17.15 -3.96 -5.00
N CYS A 27 15.89 -4.35 -4.80
CA CYS A 27 14.72 -3.69 -5.40
C CYS A 27 13.45 -3.99 -4.61
N VAL A 28 12.40 -3.20 -4.85
CA VAL A 28 11.06 -3.49 -4.34
C VAL A 28 10.36 -4.41 -5.32
N HIS A 29 9.97 -5.59 -4.87
CA HIS A 29 9.28 -6.58 -5.70
C HIS A 29 7.77 -6.31 -5.76
N THR A 30 7.15 -6.00 -4.62
CA THR A 30 5.71 -5.79 -4.53
C THR A 30 5.37 -4.71 -3.52
N VAL A 31 4.46 -3.83 -3.91
CA VAL A 31 3.86 -2.81 -3.04
C VAL A 31 2.35 -3.04 -3.03
N LEU A 32 1.80 -3.38 -1.87
CA LEU A 32 0.37 -3.49 -1.64
C LEU A 32 -0.07 -2.32 -0.76
N ILE A 33 -1.02 -1.53 -1.27
CA ILE A 33 -1.63 -0.46 -0.49
C ILE A 33 -3.15 -0.60 -0.58
N SER A 34 -3.77 -0.78 0.57
CA SER A 34 -5.24 -0.79 0.71
C SER A 34 -5.66 0.34 1.64
N THR A 35 -6.40 1.30 1.09
CA THR A 35 -6.92 2.45 1.82
C THR A 35 -8.43 2.49 1.74
N GLN A 36 -9.07 2.72 2.88
CA GLN A 36 -10.48 3.09 2.90
C GLN A 36 -10.66 4.46 2.25
N HIS A 37 -11.65 4.56 1.39
CA HIS A 37 -11.95 5.78 0.65
C HIS A 37 -13.46 5.98 0.61
N ASP A 38 -13.84 7.24 0.44
CA ASP A 38 -15.24 7.65 0.28
C ASP A 38 -15.78 7.17 -1.09
N GLU A 39 -17.08 6.89 -1.19
CA GLU A 39 -17.72 6.37 -2.42
C GLU A 39 -17.59 7.30 -3.62
N ILE A 40 -17.28 8.57 -3.36
CA ILE A 40 -17.10 9.60 -4.37
C ILE A 40 -15.74 9.53 -5.09
N VAL A 41 -14.76 8.79 -4.55
CA VAL A 41 -13.41 8.74 -5.12
C VAL A 41 -13.29 7.57 -6.09
N THR A 42 -12.79 7.84 -7.29
CA THR A 42 -12.58 6.79 -8.30
C THR A 42 -11.29 6.02 -8.05
N ASN A 43 -11.24 4.74 -8.46
CA ASN A 43 -10.05 3.90 -8.30
C ASN A 43 -8.84 4.44 -9.08
N ASP A 44 -9.08 5.13 -10.20
CA ASP A 44 -8.06 5.81 -10.99
C ASP A 44 -7.42 6.98 -10.22
N GLU A 45 -8.23 7.80 -9.55
CA GLU A 45 -7.74 8.90 -8.72
C GLU A 45 -6.94 8.39 -7.52
N ILE A 46 -7.42 7.35 -6.86
CA ILE A 46 -6.72 6.69 -5.74
C ILE A 46 -5.38 6.17 -6.22
N THR A 47 -5.37 5.42 -7.32
CA THR A 47 -4.16 4.84 -7.91
C THR A 47 -3.14 5.93 -8.24
N ARG A 48 -3.58 7.01 -8.90
CA ARG A 48 -2.71 8.14 -9.24
C ARG A 48 -2.16 8.84 -8.00
N ASP A 49 -3.01 9.12 -7.01
CA ASP A 49 -2.61 9.84 -5.79
C ASP A 49 -1.60 9.01 -4.98
N HIS A 50 -1.83 7.71 -4.85
CA HIS A 50 -0.90 6.81 -4.16
C HIS A 50 0.44 6.72 -4.90
N LYS A 51 0.43 6.59 -6.22
CA LYS A 51 1.68 6.50 -6.99
C LYS A 51 2.50 7.78 -6.91
N GLU A 52 1.87 8.94 -7.10
CA GLU A 52 2.58 10.23 -7.12
C GLU A 52 2.94 10.73 -5.73
N ARG A 53 2.06 10.58 -4.74
CA ARG A 53 2.25 11.20 -3.42
C ARG A 53 2.81 10.26 -2.36
N VAL A 54 2.57 8.96 -2.48
CA VAL A 54 3.03 7.98 -1.48
C VAL A 54 4.26 7.26 -2.02
N ILE A 55 4.13 6.56 -3.13
CA ILE A 55 5.17 5.66 -3.64
C ILE A 55 6.43 6.45 -4.01
N LYS A 56 6.31 7.50 -4.82
CA LYS A 56 7.46 8.33 -5.23
C LYS A 56 8.14 9.07 -4.06
N ASN A 57 7.39 9.42 -3.01
CA ASN A 57 7.95 10.12 -1.86
C ASN A 57 8.59 9.19 -0.83
N VAL A 58 8.08 7.96 -0.71
CA VAL A 58 8.53 7.00 0.31
C VAL A 58 9.60 6.06 -0.23
N ILE A 59 9.46 5.59 -1.46
CA ILE A 59 10.37 4.61 -2.06
C ILE A 59 11.34 5.34 -3.00
N PRO A 60 12.65 5.31 -2.71
CA PRO A 60 13.66 5.85 -3.62
C PRO A 60 13.55 5.24 -5.01
N GLU A 61 13.61 6.06 -6.06
CA GLU A 61 13.49 5.60 -7.46
C GLU A 61 14.50 4.51 -7.82
N LYS A 62 15.68 4.49 -7.18
CA LYS A 62 16.69 3.44 -7.36
C LYS A 62 16.21 2.02 -7.04
N TYR A 63 15.14 1.86 -6.25
CA TYR A 63 14.56 0.57 -5.90
C TYR A 63 13.26 0.27 -6.66
N LEU A 64 12.76 1.21 -7.46
CA LEU A 64 11.58 1.05 -8.28
C LEU A 64 12.00 0.76 -9.72
N ASP A 65 11.53 -0.35 -10.26
CA ASP A 65 11.79 -0.78 -11.62
C ASP A 65 10.48 -1.17 -12.33
N GLU A 66 10.56 -1.44 -13.62
CA GLU A 66 9.38 -1.86 -14.42
C GLU A 66 8.80 -3.20 -13.96
N LYS A 67 9.56 -3.97 -13.17
CA LYS A 67 9.13 -5.25 -12.59
C LYS A 67 8.41 -5.09 -11.26
N THR A 68 8.47 -3.91 -10.63
CA THR A 68 7.81 -3.65 -9.36
C THR A 68 6.29 -3.80 -9.53
N ILE A 69 5.71 -4.73 -8.77
CA ILE A 69 4.27 -5.02 -8.82
C ILE A 69 3.53 -4.10 -7.85
N PHE A 70 2.57 -3.33 -8.37
CA PHE A 70 1.75 -2.43 -7.56
C PHE A 70 0.32 -2.97 -7.44
N HIS A 71 -0.03 -3.41 -6.22
CA HIS A 71 -1.39 -3.75 -5.85
C HIS A 71 -2.01 -2.57 -5.11
N LEU A 72 -2.62 -1.67 -5.87
CA LEU A 72 -3.29 -0.49 -5.31
C LEU A 72 -4.78 -0.78 -5.23
N ASN A 73 -5.28 -0.92 -4.00
CA ASN A 73 -6.68 -1.16 -3.71
C ASN A 73 -7.30 -2.31 -4.53
N PRO A 74 -6.70 -3.52 -4.52
CA PRO A 74 -7.13 -4.63 -5.39
C PRO A 74 -8.57 -5.09 -5.16
N SER A 75 -9.16 -4.78 -4.00
CA SER A 75 -10.56 -5.10 -3.67
C SER A 75 -11.58 -4.11 -4.24
N GLY A 76 -11.15 -3.04 -4.90
CA GLY A 76 -12.04 -2.07 -5.56
C GLY A 76 -12.77 -1.15 -4.58
N ARG A 77 -13.98 -1.50 -4.15
CA ARG A 77 -14.77 -0.67 -3.22
C ARG A 77 -14.49 -1.05 -1.77
N PHE A 78 -13.52 -0.37 -1.16
CA PHE A 78 -13.35 -0.33 0.29
C PHE A 78 -14.18 0.82 0.87
N VAL A 79 -15.49 0.73 0.68
CA VAL A 79 -16.47 1.65 1.26
C VAL A 79 -16.69 1.24 2.70
N ILE A 80 -16.62 2.22 3.59
CA ILE A 80 -16.82 2.11 5.03
C ILE A 80 -18.02 1.21 5.34
N SER A 81 -17.77 -0.05 5.72
CA SER A 81 -18.75 -0.78 6.51
C SER A 81 -18.62 -0.25 7.93
N GLY A 82 -19.68 0.43 8.39
CA GLY A 82 -19.82 0.82 9.79
C GLY A 82 -19.71 -0.38 10.75
N PRO A 83 -19.86 -0.17 12.07
CA PRO A 83 -19.38 -1.01 13.16
C PRO A 83 -20.05 -2.40 13.35
N ASN A 84 -20.51 -3.05 12.27
CA ASN A 84 -21.16 -4.35 12.30
C ASN A 84 -20.24 -5.52 11.87
N GLY A 85 -18.95 -5.28 11.60
CA GLY A 85 -18.06 -6.29 11.01
C GLY A 85 -16.81 -6.67 11.79
N ASP A 86 -16.49 -5.99 12.91
CA ASP A 86 -15.30 -6.29 13.69
C ASP A 86 -15.74 -6.48 15.15
N ALA A 87 -16.15 -7.71 15.49
CA ALA A 87 -16.17 -8.16 16.86
C ALA A 87 -14.71 -8.19 17.34
N GLY A 88 -14.20 -7.01 17.72
CA GLY A 88 -12.85 -6.82 18.22
C GLY A 88 -12.66 -7.58 19.52
N LEU A 89 -12.32 -8.85 19.43
CA LEU A 89 -11.67 -9.59 20.50
C LEU A 89 -10.24 -9.06 20.58
N THR A 90 -10.01 -8.17 21.54
CA THR A 90 -8.65 -7.84 21.98
C THR A 90 -8.13 -9.05 22.74
N ASN A 91 -7.28 -9.88 22.13
CA ASN A 91 -6.45 -10.86 22.83
C ASN A 91 -5.28 -11.35 21.95
N PHE A 92 -4.06 -10.95 22.37
CA PHE A 92 -2.69 -11.38 22.04
C PHE A 92 -2.08 -10.96 20.69
#